data_AF-N1Z901-F1
#
_entry.id   AF-N1Z901-F1
#
_cell.length_a   1.000
_cell.length_b   1.000
_cell.length_c   1.000
_cell.angle_alpha   90.00
_cell.angle_beta   90.00
_cell.angle_gamma   90.00
#
_symmetry.space_group_name_H-M   'P 1'
#
loop_
_entity.id
_entity.type
_entity.pdbx_description
1 polymer ?
#
loop_
_entity_poly.entity_id
_entity_poly.type
_entity_poly.pdbx_seq_one_letter_code
_entity_poly.pdbx_strand_id
1 'polypeptide(L)' 'MLKEKYDSIVKRNLYTRYKTAPTEEEKEKARQEYLDRKGMHSSFRW' A
#
# COMPACT_ATOMS: atom_id res chain seq x y z
N MET A 1 -11.81 10.38 12.67
CA MET A 1 -11.25 10.02 14.01
C MET A 1 -10.84 8.54 14.13
N LEU A 2 -11.75 7.54 14.04
CA LEU A 2 -11.34 6.12 14.13
C LEU A 2 -10.95 5.51 12.77
N LYS A 3 -11.75 5.77 11.73
CA LYS A 3 -11.53 5.22 10.37
C LYS A 3 -10.20 5.67 9.77
N GLU A 4 -9.82 6.93 9.95
CA GLU A 4 -8.56 7.47 9.48
C GLU A 4 -7.33 6.86 10.18
N LYS A 5 -7.44 6.55 11.48
CA LYS A 5 -6.39 5.84 12.23
C LYS A 5 -6.25 4.40 11.76
N TYR A 6 -7.37 3.74 11.47
CA TYR A 6 -7.34 2.39 10.91
C TYR A 6 -6.68 2.41 9.53
N ASP A 7 -7.09 3.34 8.66
CA ASP A 7 -6.53 3.48 7.32
C ASP A 7 -5.03 3.80 7.34
N SER A 8 -4.56 4.60 8.31
CA SER A 8 -3.14 4.91 8.45
C SER A 8 -2.31 3.68 8.85
N ILE A 9 -2.82 2.84 9.76
CA ILE A 9 -2.19 1.56 10.13
C ILE A 9 -2.13 0.61 8.94
N VAL A 10 -3.22 0.48 8.18
CA VAL A 10 -3.26 -0.39 7.00
C VAL A 10 -2.29 0.11 5.93
N LYS A 11 -2.27 1.42 5.65
CA LYS A 11 -1.32 2.05 4.72
C LYS A 11 0.13 1.81 5.12
N ARG A 12 0.45 1.93 6.42
CA ARG A 12 1.78 1.65 6.98
C ARG A 12 2.17 0.19 6.75
N ASN A 13 1.27 -0.75 7.02
CA ASN A 13 1.52 -2.18 6.82
C ASN A 13 1.73 -2.55 5.34
N LEU A 14 0.92 -1.99 4.43
CA LEU A 14 1.07 -2.19 2.99
C LEU A 14 2.41 -1.66 2.49
N TYR A 15 2.81 -0.47 2.95
CA TYR A 15 4.11 0.10 2.62
C TYR A 15 5.28 -0.77 3.13
N THR A 16 5.21 -1.24 4.38
CA THR A 16 6.23 -2.14 4.92
C THR A 16 6.30 -3.43 4.11
N ARG A 17 5.17 -4.06 3.81
CA ARG A 17 5.11 -5.27 2.97
C ARG A 17 5.69 -5.04 1.58
N TYR A 18 5.38 -3.92 0.94
CA TYR A 18 6.00 -3.55 -0.33
C TYR A 18 7.53 -3.44 -0.23
N LYS A 19 8.07 -2.95 0.89
CA LYS A 19 9.53 -2.83 1.06
C LYS A 19 10.23 -4.12 1.47
N THR A 20 9.55 -5.00 2.19
CA THR A 20 10.16 -6.22 2.77
C THR A 20 9.74 -7.51 2.06
N ALA A 21 8.81 -7.47 1.10
CA ALA A 21 8.36 -8.67 0.42
C ALA A 21 9.52 -9.32 -0.37
N PRO A 22 9.64 -10.65 -0.32
CA PRO A 22 10.71 -11.39 -0.98
C PRO A 22 10.54 -11.48 -2.49
N THR A 23 9.31 -11.35 -3.01
CA THR A 23 8.98 -11.52 -4.43
C THR A 23 8.42 -10.23 -5.04
N GLU A 24 8.69 -10.00 -6.32
CA GLU A 24 8.19 -8.82 -7.04
C GLU A 24 6.66 -8.83 -7.21
N GLU A 25 6.02 -10.00 -7.32
CA GLU A 25 4.56 -10.12 -7.35
C GLU A 25 3.91 -9.65 -6.05
N GLU A 26 4.45 -10.03 -4.90
CA GLU A 26 3.93 -9.59 -3.60
C GLU A 26 4.18 -8.10 -3.37
N LYS A 27 5.33 -7.58 -3.85
CA LYS A 27 5.59 -6.14 -3.84
C LYS A 27 4.57 -5.40 -4.67
N GLU A 28 4.35 -5.78 -5.93
CA GLU A 28 3.44 -5.06 -6.81
C GLU A 28 1.99 -5.17 -6.32
N LYS A 29 1.58 -6.32 -5.76
CA LYS A 29 0.27 -6.48 -5.13
C LYS A 29 0.07 -5.52 -3.95
N ALA A 30 1.06 -5.42 -3.05
CA ALA A 30 1.02 -4.49 -1.92
C ALA A 30 1.04 -3.02 -2.38
N ARG A 31 1.77 -2.72 -3.46
CA ARG A 31 1.82 -1.40 -4.09
C ARG A 31 0.46 -1.00 -4.66
N GLN A 32 -0.15 -1.90 -5.42
CA GLN A 32 -1.44 -1.64 -6.05
C GLN A 32 -2.54 -1.45 -4.99
N GLU A 33 -2.57 -2.28 -3.96
CA GLU A 33 -3.54 -2.13 -2.87
C GLU A 33 -3.34 -0.80 -2.09
N TYR A 34 -2.10 -0.35 -1.94
CA TYR A 34 -1.81 0.96 -1.34
C TYR A 34 -2.30 2.13 -2.22
N LEU A 35 -2.07 2.05 -3.53
CA LEU A 35 -2.51 3.06 -4.49
C LEU A 35 -4.04 3.13 -4.59
N ASP A 36 -4.71 1.99 -4.65
CA ASP A 36 -6.18 1.91 -4.69
C ASP A 36 -6.80 2.55 -3.43
N ARG A 37 -6.25 2.27 -2.25
CA ARG A 37 -6.68 2.90 -0.98
C ARG A 37 -6.33 4.39 -0.87
N LYS A 38 -5.42 4.88 -1.69
CA LYS A 38 -5.11 6.31 -1.83
C LYS A 38 -5.92 6.98 -2.94
N GLY A 39 -6.65 6.21 -3.76
CA GLY A 39 -7.33 6.70 -4.95
C GLY A 39 -6.35 7.17 -6.04
N MET A 40 -5.13 6.62 -6.06
CA MET A 40 -4.11 6.95 -7.04
C MET A 40 -4.06 5.93 -8.17
N HIS A 41 -3.75 6.40 -9.37
CA HIS A 41 -3.67 5.55 -10.54
C HIS A 41 -2.50 4.55 -10.43
N SER A 42 -2.67 3.33 -10.96
CA SER A 42 -1.66 2.26 -10.94
C SER A 42 -0.33 2.68 -11.56
N SER A 43 -0.35 3.55 -12.58
CA SER A 43 0.86 4.06 -13.22
C SER A 43 1.62 5.12 -12.40
N PHE A 44 1.08 5.56 -11.26
CA PHE A 44 1.72 6.55 -10.40
C PHE A 44 3.04 5.98 -9.84
N ARG A 45 4.15 6.69 -10.08
CA ARG A 45 5.46 6.43 -9.46
C ARG A 45 5.70 7.47 -8.36
N TRP A 46 6.08 6.97 -7.19
CA TRP A 46 6.44 7.72 -6.00
C TRP A 46 7.90 7.47 -5.65
#